data_AF-A0A218QTH8-F1
#
_entry.id   AF-A0A218QTH8-F1
#
_cell.length_a   1.000
_cell.length_b   1.000
_cell.length_c   1.000
_cell.angle_alpha   90.00
_cell.angle_beta   90.00
_cell.angle_gamma   90.00
#
_symmetry.space_group_name_H-M   'P 1'
#
loop_
_entity.id
_entity.type
_entity.pdbx_description
1 polymer ?
#
loop_
_entity_poly.entity_id
_entity_poly.type
_entity_poly.pdbx_seq_one_letter_code
_entity_poly.pdbx_strand_id
1 'polypeptide(L)'
;MPIYRERYADDWDEIALAIKAAAHWRCRHCNQQCLRPGEKPKQLTRSEWTVLTLSVHHANFTPEDNRPENLIPLCTPCHIALHSRARGRTNTSPGQLELQLWTN
;
A
#
# COMPACT_ATOMS: atom_id res chain seq x y z
N MET A 1 -8.15 0.85 -4.83
CA MET A 1 -9.20 1.66 -4.17
C MET A 1 -9.36 2.93 -4.97
N PRO A 2 -10.59 3.38 -5.25
CA PRO A 2 -10.79 4.72 -5.80
C PRO A 2 -10.22 5.76 -4.82
N ILE A 3 -9.51 6.75 -5.34
CA ILE A 3 -8.99 7.88 -4.58
C ILE A 3 -9.98 9.03 -4.82
N TYR A 4 -10.68 9.43 -3.77
CA TYR A 4 -11.54 10.61 -3.75
C TYR A 4 -10.67 11.80 -3.34
N ARG A 5 -10.11 12.53 -4.31
CA ARG A 5 -9.10 13.57 -4.04
C ARG A 5 -9.67 14.69 -3.16
N GLU A 6 -10.96 14.97 -3.27
CA GLU A 6 -11.71 15.93 -2.47
C GLU A 6 -11.73 15.63 -0.96
N ARG A 7 -11.39 14.40 -0.56
CA ARG A 7 -11.28 14.00 0.86
C ARG A 7 -9.88 14.20 1.45
N TYR A 8 -8.89 14.44 0.60
CA TYR A 8 -7.52 14.69 1.02
C TYR A 8 -7.31 16.20 1.14
N ALA A 9 -6.36 16.61 1.97
CA ALA A 9 -5.93 18.00 2.02
C ALA A 9 -5.29 18.42 0.68
N ASP A 10 -5.38 19.71 0.36
CA ASP A 10 -4.84 20.26 -0.89
C ASP A 10 -3.33 20.01 -1.02
N ASP A 11 -2.61 20.07 0.11
CA ASP A 11 -1.16 19.85 0.27
C ASP A 11 -0.77 18.38 0.48
N TRP A 12 -1.69 17.43 0.27
CA TRP A 12 -1.45 16.00 0.51
C TRP A 12 -0.17 15.46 -0.13
N ASP A 13 0.19 15.93 -1.33
CA ASP A 13 1.37 15.45 -2.03
C ASP A 13 2.67 15.87 -1.31
N GLU A 14 2.67 17.05 -0.68
CA GLU A 14 3.77 17.55 0.15
C GLU A 14 3.87 16.78 1.47
N ILE A 15 2.73 16.58 2.14
CA ILE A 15 2.63 15.77 3.36
C ILE A 15 3.14 14.35 3.09
N ALA A 16 2.66 13.71 2.02
CA ALA A 16 3.03 12.36 1.65
C ALA A 16 4.52 12.27 1.29
N LEU A 17 5.08 13.28 0.62
CA LEU A 17 6.51 13.34 0.32
C LEU A 17 7.34 13.43 1.60
N ALA A 18 6.96 14.32 2.54
CA ALA A 18 7.65 14.49 3.81
C ALA A 18 7.67 13.20 4.65
N ILE A 19 6.53 12.51 4.75
CA ILE A 19 6.43 11.22 5.48
C ILE A 19 7.30 10.14 4.83
N LYS A 20 7.30 10.03 3.50
CA LYS A 20 8.15 9.07 2.77
C LYS A 20 9.64 9.38 2.95
N ALA A 21 10.01 10.66 2.91
CA ALA A 21 11.37 11.12 3.11
C ALA A 21 11.87 10.85 4.53
N ALA A 22 11.07 11.15 5.56
CA ALA A 22 11.37 10.85 6.96
C ALA A 22 11.50 9.33 7.23
N ALA A 23 10.88 8.49 6.41
CA ALA A 23 11.06 7.03 6.44
C ALA A 23 12.22 6.52 5.58
N HIS A 24 13.02 7.40 4.97
CA HIS A 24 14.09 7.05 4.03
C HIS A 24 13.61 6.12 2.89
N TRP A 25 12.36 6.29 2.47
CA TRP A 25 11.69 5.41 1.51
C TRP A 25 11.63 3.93 1.93
N ARG A 26 11.61 3.64 3.24
CA ARG A 26 11.45 2.29 3.76
C ARG A 26 10.03 2.05 4.24
N CYS A 27 9.50 0.88 3.90
CA CYS A 27 8.21 0.43 4.42
C CYS A 27 8.29 0.25 5.94
N ARG A 28 7.36 0.84 6.71
CA ARG A 28 7.35 0.69 8.18
C ARG A 28 6.93 -0.69 8.67
N HIS A 29 6.26 -1.47 7.84
CA HIS A 29 5.83 -2.83 8.19
C HIS A 29 6.91 -3.88 7.90
N CYS A 30 7.47 -3.91 6.69
CA CYS A 30 8.42 -4.95 6.27
C CYS A 30 9.86 -4.47 6.06
N ASN A 31 10.15 -3.19 6.29
CA ASN A 31 11.46 -2.56 6.13
C ASN A 31 12.06 -2.58 4.70
N GLN A 32 11.30 -3.03 3.70
CA GLN A 32 11.67 -3.01 2.28
C GLN A 32 12.10 -1.60 1.86
N GLN A 33 13.26 -1.49 1.20
CA GLN A 33 13.63 -0.27 0.48
C GLN A 33 12.74 -0.13 -0.76
N CYS A 34 11.96 0.93 -0.80
CA CYS A 34 11.10 1.29 -1.93
C CYS A 34 11.77 2.36 -2.80
N LEU A 35 11.22 2.58 -3.98
CA LEU A 35 11.72 3.51 -4.98
C LEU A 35 11.55 4.96 -4.53
N ARG A 36 12.60 5.77 -4.69
CA ARG A 36 12.55 7.24 -4.56
C ARG A 36 12.07 7.89 -5.86
N PRO A 37 11.68 9.19 -5.84
CA PRO A 37 11.42 9.94 -7.06
C PRO A 37 12.60 9.83 -8.04
N GLY A 38 12.31 9.50 -9.30
CA GLY A 38 13.33 9.32 -10.34
C GLY A 38 14.00 7.94 -10.38
N GLU A 39 13.84 7.08 -9.37
CA GLU A 39 14.48 5.75 -9.32
C GLU A 39 13.70 4.65 -10.06
N LYS A 40 12.62 4.98 -10.78
CA LYS A 40 11.81 4.00 -11.50
C LYS A 40 12.67 3.24 -12.53
N PRO A 41 12.85 1.91 -12.40
CA PRO A 41 13.70 1.16 -13.33
C PRO A 41 13.05 1.03 -14.70
N LYS A 42 13.85 1.18 -15.78
CA LYS A 42 13.38 1.01 -17.17
C LYS A 42 13.12 -0.45 -17.55
N GLN A 43 13.85 -1.35 -16.91
CA GLN A 43 13.85 -2.79 -17.19
C GLN A 43 12.79 -3.57 -16.41
N LEU A 44 12.10 -2.95 -15.44
CA LEU A 44 11.01 -3.60 -14.70
C LEU A 44 9.67 -3.37 -15.40
N THR A 45 8.87 -4.43 -15.47
CA THR A 45 7.46 -4.35 -15.86
C THR A 45 6.65 -3.55 -14.84
N ARG A 46 5.42 -3.18 -15.24
CA ARG A 46 4.52 -2.42 -14.37
C ARG A 46 4.29 -3.08 -13.01
N SER A 47 4.01 -4.38 -12.99
CA SER A 47 3.76 -5.12 -11.76
C SER A 47 4.98 -5.12 -10.85
N GLU A 48 6.16 -5.35 -11.41
CA GLU A 48 7.42 -5.44 -10.64
C GLU A 48 7.79 -4.11 -9.97
N TRP A 49 7.75 -2.97 -10.66
CA TRP A 49 8.07 -1.70 -10.00
C TRP A 49 6.93 -1.23 -9.07
N THR A 50 5.69 -1.67 -9.29
CA THR A 50 4.56 -1.34 -8.41
C THR A 50 4.74 -1.93 -7.02
N VAL A 51 5.28 -3.16 -6.87
CA VAL A 51 5.53 -3.74 -5.54
C VAL A 51 6.58 -2.96 -4.75
N LEU A 52 7.45 -2.23 -5.43
CA LEU A 52 8.49 -1.37 -4.86
C LEU A 52 8.03 0.08 -4.65
N THR A 53 6.76 0.41 -4.94
CA THR A 53 6.20 1.75 -4.71
C THR A 53 5.82 1.93 -3.25
N LEU A 54 6.17 3.09 -2.68
CA LEU A 54 5.83 3.49 -1.32
C LEU A 54 4.63 4.44 -1.32
N SER A 55 3.59 4.08 -0.58
CA SER A 55 2.38 4.86 -0.35
C SER A 55 2.30 5.26 1.13
N VAL A 56 1.50 6.29 1.44
CA VAL A 56 1.19 6.66 2.83
C VAL A 56 -0.23 6.21 3.13
N HIS A 57 -0.41 5.52 4.25
CA HIS A 57 -1.68 4.98 4.73
C HIS A 57 -2.12 5.71 6.00
N HIS A 58 -3.37 6.12 6.08
CA HIS A 58 -3.99 6.63 7.31
C HIS A 58 -4.34 5.47 8.25
N ALA A 59 -3.70 5.37 9.41
CA ALA A 59 -3.85 4.26 10.37
C ALA A 59 -5.32 4.06 10.80
N ASN A 60 -6.05 5.15 10.95
CA ASN A 60 -7.48 5.15 11.28
C ASN A 60 -8.43 5.05 10.08
N PHE A 61 -7.91 4.92 8.84
CA PHE A 61 -8.69 4.87 7.60
C PHE A 61 -9.50 6.14 7.27
N THR A 62 -9.15 7.28 7.88
CA THR A 62 -9.76 8.61 7.64
C THR A 62 -8.80 9.49 6.83
N PRO A 63 -9.00 9.66 5.51
CA PRO A 63 -8.17 10.51 4.63
C PRO A 63 -8.01 11.96 5.09
N GLU A 64 -8.97 12.47 5.84
CA GLU A 64 -8.99 13.84 6.35
C GLU A 64 -8.01 14.03 7.52
N ASP A 65 -7.60 12.95 8.21
CA ASP A 65 -6.75 13.02 9.41
C ASP A 65 -5.26 12.89 9.08
N ASN A 66 -4.64 14.01 8.72
CA ASN A 66 -3.25 14.06 8.25
C ASN A 66 -2.21 14.28 9.36
N ARG A 67 -2.58 14.05 10.64
CA ARG A 67 -1.61 14.13 11.73
C ARG A 67 -0.48 13.11 11.52
N PRO A 68 0.81 13.49 11.66
CA PRO A 68 1.93 12.61 11.33
C PRO A 68 1.88 11.22 12.00
N GLU A 69 1.41 11.15 13.24
CA GLU A 69 1.22 9.91 14.00
C GLU A 69 0.17 8.96 13.40
N ASN A 70 -0.75 9.47 12.59
CA ASN A 70 -1.75 8.68 11.86
C ASN A 70 -1.24 8.22 10.48
N LEU A 71 -0.07 8.68 10.03
CA LEU A 71 0.42 8.42 8.67
C LEU A 71 1.50 7.34 8.65
N ILE A 72 1.24 6.25 7.93
CA ILE A 72 2.12 5.08 7.87
C ILE A 72 2.65 4.89 6.44
N PRO A 73 3.96 5.06 6.17
CA PRO A 73 4.53 4.72 4.88
C PRO A 73 4.63 3.20 4.70
N LEU A 74 3.94 2.66 3.70
CA LEU A 74 3.83 1.23 3.41
C LEU A 74 4.10 0.94 1.93
N CYS A 75 4.81 -0.14 1.63
CA CYS A 75 4.94 -0.64 0.27
C CYS A 75 3.56 -1.12 -0.25
N THR A 76 3.36 -1.13 -1.57
CA THR A 76 2.08 -1.53 -2.18
C THR A 76 1.52 -2.86 -1.62
N PRO A 77 2.30 -3.95 -1.46
CA PRO A 77 1.79 -5.19 -0.86
C PRO A 77 1.30 -5.01 0.58
N CYS A 78 2.06 -4.34 1.44
CA CYS A 78 1.67 -4.12 2.84
C CYS A 78 0.46 -3.19 2.95
N HIS A 79 0.41 -2.15 2.12
CA HIS A 79 -0.72 -1.22 2.04
C HIS A 79 -2.02 -1.96 1.65
N ILE A 80 -1.98 -2.80 0.62
CA ILE A 80 -3.14 -3.59 0.19
C ILE A 80 -3.55 -4.60 1.26
N ALA A 81 -2.58 -5.32 1.85
CA ALA A 81 -2.85 -6.30 2.90
C ALA A 81 -3.60 -5.68 4.09
N LEU A 82 -3.25 -4.44 4.47
CA LEU A 82 -3.93 -3.71 5.55
C LEU A 82 -5.40 -3.43 5.21
N HIS A 83 -5.68 -2.93 4.00
CA HIS A 83 -7.07 -2.71 3.52
C HIS A 83 -7.87 -4.01 3.40
N SER A 84 -7.26 -5.08 2.90
CA SER A 84 -7.94 -6.38 2.74
C SER A 84 -8.34 -6.96 4.11
N ARG A 85 -7.42 -6.94 5.08
CA ARG A 85 -7.66 -7.40 6.45
C ARG A 85 -8.75 -6.59 7.14
N ALA A 86 -8.68 -5.27 7.08
CA ALA A 86 -9.66 -4.38 7.71
C ALA A 86 -11.08 -4.57 7.16
N ARG A 87 -11.22 -4.99 5.89
CA ARG A 87 -12.51 -5.20 5.23
C ARG A 87 -13.00 -6.64 5.28
N GLY A 88 -12.28 -7.55 5.94
CA GLY A 88 -12.59 -8.98 5.93
C GLY A 88 -12.62 -9.59 4.52
N ARG A 89 -11.96 -8.96 3.54
CA ARG A 89 -11.98 -9.41 2.15
C ARG A 89 -10.97 -10.54 1.97
N THR A 90 -11.46 -11.72 1.64
CA THR A 90 -10.63 -12.82 1.16
C THR A 90 -10.67 -12.82 -0.38
N ASN A 91 -9.59 -13.26 -1.02
CA ASN A 91 -9.58 -13.51 -2.48
C ASN A 91 -9.83 -14.99 -2.78
N THR A 92 -10.57 -15.65 -1.89
CA THR A 92 -10.85 -17.08 -1.95
C THR A 92 -12.34 -17.25 -2.13
N SER A 93 -12.75 -17.56 -3.35
CA SER A 93 -14.13 -17.97 -3.61
C SER A 93 -14.42 -19.32 -2.93
N PRO A 94 -15.68 -19.60 -2.54
CA PRO A 94 -16.08 -20.94 -2.14
C PRO A 94 -15.62 -21.97 -3.20
N GLY A 95 -15.03 -23.08 -2.77
CA GLY A 95 -14.49 -24.11 -3.67
C GLY A 95 -13.04 -23.92 -4.14
N GLN A 96 -12.46 -22.72 -4.05
CA GLN A 96 -11.10 -22.48 -4.57
C GLN A 96 -10.00 -23.24 -3.82
N LEU A 97 -10.23 -23.60 -2.55
CA LEU A 97 -9.30 -24.36 -1.71
C LEU A 97 -9.75 -25.82 -1.51
N GLU A 98 -10.79 -26.26 -2.21
CA GLU A 98 -11.23 -27.66 -2.12
C GLU A 98 -10.21 -28.56 -2.83
N LEU A 99 -9.69 -29.54 -2.09
CA LEU A 99 -8.84 -30.58 -2.66
C LEU A 99 -9.73 -31.61 -3.36
N GLN A 100 -9.57 -31.75 -4.67
CA GLN A 100 -10.22 -32.84 -5.40
C GLN A 100 -9.52 -34.16 -5.04
N LEU A 101 -10.17 -34.95 -4.19
CA LEU A 101 -9.76 -36.33 -3.95
C LEU A 101 -10.19 -37.15 -5.17
N TRP A 102 -9.23 -37.50 -6.02
CA TRP A 102 -9.48 -38.46 -7.10
C TRP A 102 -9.54 -39.86 -6.49
N THR A 103 -10.70 -40.51 -6.54
CA THR A 103 -10.86 -41.93 -6.24
C THR A 103 -10.61 -42.73 -7.51
N ASN A 104 -9.63 -43.65 -7.48
CA ASN A 104 -9.36 -44.63 -8.54
C ASN A 104 -10.51 -45.61 -8.74
#